data_AF-A0AAV5U8H5-F1
#
_entry.id   AF-A0AAV5U8H5-F1
#
_cell.length_a   1.000
_cell.length_b   1.000
_cell.length_c   1.000
_cell.angle_alpha   90.00
_cell.angle_beta   90.00
_cell.angle_gamma   90.00
#
_symmetry.space_group_name_H-M   'P 1'
#
loop_
_entity.id
_entity.type
_entity.pdbx_description
1 polymer ?
#
loop_
_entity_poly.entity_id
_entity_poly.type
_entity_poly.pdbx_seq_one_letter_code
_entity_poly.pdbx_strand_id
1 'polypeptide(L)'
;QVALSLSNVIILSSIVVAWAMFARDSDDANRYSPDPDLQWLLQRGGTILMFGRPGNSQYFRYGMYSYGSITSNGEKHPNCTFIRTILCKILMYQNRLARHTDEMAKRIFAVLSSQLLNTAFVFTFPVVILCLFTFIDTSSIPGVIFAPMRSSILLVFCLNPTQTSLVYILRNPVHKK
;
A
#
# COMPACT_ATOMS: atom_id res chain seq x y z
N GLN A 1 15.34 15.93 9.01
CA GLN A 1 15.28 14.48 9.31
C GLN A 1 14.25 14.19 10.40
N VAL A 2 14.34 14.83 11.58
CA VAL A 2 13.37 14.69 12.69
C VAL A 2 11.92 15.02 12.30
N ALA A 3 11.68 16.12 11.58
CA ALA A 3 10.32 16.50 11.17
C ALA A 3 9.66 15.47 10.23
N LEU A 4 10.45 14.82 9.36
CA LEU A 4 9.95 13.79 8.44
C LEU A 4 9.67 12.47 9.17
N SER A 5 10.55 12.07 10.09
CA SER A 5 10.29 10.89 10.91
C SER A 5 9.05 11.11 11.77
N LEU A 6 8.87 12.31 12.33
CA LEU A 6 7.68 12.65 13.11
C LEU A 6 6.41 12.62 12.23
N SER A 7 6.45 13.19 11.03
CA SER A 7 5.30 13.14 10.10
C SER A 7 4.95 11.71 9.71
N ASN A 8 5.95 10.87 9.44
CA ASN A 8 5.73 9.46 9.10
C ASN A 8 5.14 8.68 10.27
N VAL A 9 5.62 8.92 11.51
CA VAL A 9 5.05 8.29 12.70
C VAL A 9 3.61 8.71 12.90
N ILE A 10 3.27 9.99 12.71
CA ILE A 10 1.89 10.50 12.81
C ILE A 10 0.99 9.85 11.75
N ILE A 11 1.45 9.76 10.51
CA ILE A 11 0.70 9.14 9.41
C ILE A 11 0.48 7.64 9.67
N LEU A 12 1.51 6.91 10.09
CA LEU A 12 1.38 5.49 10.40
C LEU A 12 0.47 5.26 11.61
N SER A 13 0.57 6.11 12.64
CA SER A 13 -0.28 6.02 13.82
C SER A 13 -1.75 6.30 13.48
N SER A 14 -2.03 7.26 12.60
CA SER A 14 -3.41 7.56 12.20
C SER A 14 -4.02 6.42 11.38
N ILE A 15 -3.23 5.71 10.57
CA ILE A 15 -3.66 4.48 9.88
C ILE A 15 -4.02 3.39 10.89
N VAL A 16 -3.17 3.16 11.89
CA VAL A 16 -3.44 2.16 12.94
C VAL A 16 -4.71 2.50 13.72
N VAL A 17 -4.89 3.77 14.10
CA VAL A 17 -6.08 4.23 14.80
C VAL A 17 -7.34 4.09 13.95
N ALA A 18 -7.27 4.43 12.66
CA ALA A 18 -8.37 4.23 11.73
C ALA A 18 -8.79 2.75 11.66
N TRP A 19 -7.82 1.84 11.50
CA TRP A 19 -8.11 0.42 11.52
C TRP A 19 -8.64 -0.05 12.87
N ALA A 20 -8.10 0.41 13.99
CA ALA A 20 -8.61 0.04 15.32
C ALA A 20 -10.08 0.46 15.53
N MET A 21 -10.51 1.59 14.95
CA MET A 21 -11.90 2.05 15.06
C MET A 21 -12.85 1.36 14.08
N PHE A 22 -12.39 1.05 12.87
CA PHE A 22 -13.25 0.58 11.78
C PHE A 22 -13.11 -0.92 11.47
N ALA A 23 -12.09 -1.61 11.98
CA ALA A 23 -11.92 -3.06 11.88
C ALA A 23 -12.79 -3.79 12.91
N ARG A 24 -14.11 -3.61 12.79
CA ARG A 24 -15.11 -4.30 13.59
C ARG A 24 -16.07 -5.06 12.70
N ASP A 25 -16.71 -6.07 13.28
CA ASP A 25 -17.77 -6.80 12.60
C ASP A 25 -18.94 -5.89 12.22
N SER A 26 -19.58 -6.26 11.12
CA SER A 26 -20.85 -5.70 10.69
C SER A 26 -21.93 -6.02 11.74
N ASP A 27 -22.84 -5.07 11.97
CA ASP A 27 -23.95 -5.27 12.90
C ASP A 27 -24.87 -6.42 12.46
N ASP A 28 -24.86 -6.74 11.16
CA ASP A 28 -25.63 -7.81 10.54
C ASP A 28 -24.85 -9.14 10.42
N ALA A 29 -23.65 -9.26 11.00
CA ALA A 29 -22.79 -10.45 10.86
C ALA A 29 -23.49 -11.78 11.24
N ASN A 30 -24.31 -11.75 12.29
CA ASN A 30 -25.09 -12.92 12.74
C ASN A 30 -26.11 -13.38 11.68
N ARG A 31 -26.59 -12.47 10.83
CA ARG A 31 -27.55 -12.77 9.76
C ARG A 31 -26.90 -13.46 8.56
N TYR A 32 -25.60 -13.25 8.35
CA TYR A 32 -24.84 -13.83 7.24
C TYR A 32 -24.14 -15.15 7.60
N SER A 33 -24.03 -15.45 8.89
CA SER A 33 -23.46 -16.70 9.39
C SER A 33 -24.07 -18.00 8.79
N PRO A 34 -25.38 -18.10 8.49
CA PRO A 34 -25.93 -19.31 7.90
C PRO A 34 -25.69 -19.46 6.38
N ASP A 35 -25.10 -18.48 5.69
CA ASP A 35 -24.86 -18.57 4.25
C ASP A 35 -23.93 -19.77 3.91
N PRO A 36 -24.29 -20.63 2.94
CA PRO A 36 -23.54 -21.86 2.62
C PRO A 36 -22.10 -21.56 2.19
N ASP A 37 -21.88 -20.41 1.55
CA ASP A 37 -20.56 -19.93 1.13
C ASP A 37 -19.66 -19.51 2.30
N LEU A 38 -20.21 -19.28 3.49
CA LEU A 38 -19.45 -18.97 4.71
C LEU A 38 -19.28 -20.19 5.61
N GLN A 39 -20.11 -21.23 5.44
CA GLN A 39 -20.05 -22.39 6.33
C GLN A 39 -18.71 -23.12 6.28
N TRP A 40 -18.06 -23.20 5.11
CA TRP A 40 -16.73 -23.80 5.02
C TRP A 40 -15.66 -23.01 5.80
N LEU A 41 -15.83 -21.69 5.94
CA LEU A 41 -14.96 -20.85 6.78
C LEU A 41 -15.28 -21.06 8.27
N LEU A 42 -16.56 -21.14 8.63
CA LEU A 42 -16.98 -21.41 10.02
C LEU A 42 -16.49 -22.77 10.50
N GLN A 43 -16.52 -23.79 9.63
CA GLN A 43 -16.04 -25.14 9.93
C GLN A 43 -14.52 -25.21 10.15
N ARG A 44 -13.73 -24.28 9.60
CA ARG A 44 -12.27 -24.24 9.83
C ARG A 44 -11.89 -23.79 11.24
N GLY A 45 -12.84 -23.21 11.99
CA GLY A 45 -12.60 -22.62 13.29
C GLY A 45 -11.86 -21.28 13.23
N GLY A 46 -11.96 -20.50 14.31
CA GLY A 46 -11.37 -19.17 14.42
C GLY A 46 -12.39 -18.03 14.36
N THR A 47 -11.91 -16.80 14.52
CA THR A 47 -12.75 -15.59 14.48
C THR A 47 -12.83 -15.09 13.05
N ILE A 48 -14.03 -15.18 12.45
CA ILE A 48 -14.30 -14.60 11.14
C ILE A 48 -14.72 -13.16 11.36
N LEU A 49 -13.96 -12.23 10.76
CA LEU A 49 -14.33 -10.83 10.76
C LEU A 49 -15.15 -10.52 9.51
N MET A 50 -16.45 -10.26 9.69
CA MET A 50 -17.40 -9.98 8.62
C MET A 50 -17.60 -8.50 8.45
N PHE A 51 -17.11 -7.96 7.34
CA PHE A 51 -17.22 -6.54 7.03
C PHE A 51 -18.57 -6.12 6.40
N GLY A 52 -19.48 -7.07 6.16
CA GLY A 52 -20.75 -6.83 5.46
C GLY A 52 -20.77 -7.46 4.06
N ARG A 53 -21.87 -7.27 3.35
CA ARG A 53 -22.04 -7.80 1.99
C ARG A 53 -21.23 -6.99 0.96
N PRO A 54 -20.85 -7.59 -0.18
CA PRO A 54 -20.33 -6.82 -1.32
C PRO A 54 -21.24 -5.63 -1.66
N GLY A 55 -20.64 -4.45 -1.90
CA GLY A 55 -21.38 -3.20 -2.10
C GLY A 55 -21.95 -2.54 -0.83
N ASN A 56 -22.02 -3.25 0.31
CA ASN A 56 -22.49 -2.70 1.59
C ASN A 56 -21.61 -3.17 2.77
N SER A 57 -20.39 -2.63 2.84
CA SER A 57 -19.39 -3.02 3.83
C SER A 57 -19.40 -2.19 5.12
N GLN A 58 -20.54 -1.58 5.48
CA GLN A 58 -20.79 -0.77 6.69
C GLN A 58 -19.53 -0.02 7.19
N TYR A 59 -18.91 -0.49 8.27
CA TYR A 59 -17.77 0.15 8.95
C TYR A 59 -16.47 0.10 8.16
N PHE A 60 -16.25 -1.00 7.43
CA PHE A 60 -15.06 -1.19 6.61
C PHE A 60 -14.96 -0.15 5.49
N ARG A 61 -16.10 0.30 4.94
CA ARG A 61 -16.15 1.41 3.97
C ARG A 61 -15.51 2.69 4.52
N TYR A 62 -15.81 3.04 5.76
CA TYR A 62 -15.24 4.23 6.41
C TYR A 62 -13.75 4.06 6.73
N GLY A 63 -13.35 2.84 7.13
CA GLY A 63 -11.94 2.47 7.24
C GLY A 63 -11.18 2.70 5.93
N MET A 64 -11.74 2.21 4.81
CA MET A 64 -11.14 2.39 3.49
C MET A 64 -11.10 3.85 3.02
N TYR A 65 -12.13 4.66 3.33
CA TYR A 65 -12.10 6.09 3.05
C TYR A 65 -11.05 6.84 3.87
N SER A 66 -10.96 6.55 5.17
CA SER A 66 -9.95 7.17 6.04
C SER A 66 -8.53 6.80 5.57
N TYR A 67 -8.30 5.53 5.24
CA TYR A 67 -7.05 5.06 4.67
C TYR A 67 -6.72 5.74 3.33
N GLY A 68 -7.70 5.81 2.42
CA GLY A 68 -7.54 6.49 1.12
C GLY A 68 -7.25 7.98 1.27
N SER A 69 -7.89 8.65 2.22
CA SER A 69 -7.63 10.07 2.53
C SER A 69 -6.23 10.29 3.10
N ILE A 70 -5.77 9.41 4.00
CA ILE A 70 -4.44 9.50 4.60
C ILE A 70 -3.35 9.23 3.57
N THR A 71 -3.50 8.23 2.71
CA THR A 71 -2.50 7.87 1.68
C THR A 71 -2.46 8.86 0.52
N SER A 72 -3.60 9.39 0.08
CA SER A 72 -3.65 10.39 -1.00
C SER A 72 -3.03 11.73 -0.62
N ASN A 73 -3.26 12.20 0.60
CA ASN A 73 -2.77 13.50 1.08
C ASN A 73 -1.44 13.42 1.85
N GLY A 74 -1.24 12.36 2.63
CA GLY A 74 -0.15 12.24 3.60
C GLY A 74 1.16 11.69 3.03
N GLU A 75 1.14 10.74 2.09
CA GLU A 75 2.37 10.08 1.63
C GLU A 75 3.01 10.74 0.42
N LYS A 76 2.19 11.28 -0.50
CA LYS A 76 2.67 11.82 -1.79
C LYS A 76 3.34 13.19 -1.66
N HIS A 77 2.84 14.06 -0.80
CA HIS A 77 3.32 15.44 -0.70
C HIS A 77 4.67 15.56 0.04
N PRO A 78 4.84 15.05 1.27
CA PRO A 78 6.09 15.22 2.00
C PRO A 78 7.23 14.37 1.44
N ASN A 79 7.00 13.15 0.94
CA ASN A 79 8.08 12.33 0.40
C ASN A 79 8.62 12.87 -0.92
N CYS A 80 7.76 13.27 -1.87
CA CYS A 80 8.21 13.86 -3.13
C CYS A 80 8.86 15.23 -2.93
N THR A 81 8.30 16.08 -2.05
CA THR A 81 8.92 17.37 -1.74
C THR A 81 10.23 17.20 -1.00
N PHE A 82 10.35 16.28 -0.04
CA PHE A 82 11.58 15.99 0.71
C PHE A 82 12.69 15.41 -0.17
N ILE A 83 12.38 14.44 -1.04
CA ILE A 83 13.30 13.91 -2.06
C ILE A 83 13.77 15.05 -2.95
N ARG A 84 12.85 15.91 -3.42
CA ARG A 84 13.17 17.07 -4.25
C ARG A 84 13.97 18.15 -3.49
N THR A 85 13.74 18.36 -2.19
CA THR A 85 14.52 19.32 -1.37
C THR A 85 15.91 18.79 -1.06
N ILE A 86 16.05 17.49 -0.79
CA ILE A 86 17.35 16.83 -0.69
C ILE A 86 18.09 16.93 -2.02
N LEU A 87 17.41 16.67 -3.14
CA LEU A 87 18.00 16.80 -4.48
C LEU A 87 18.49 18.23 -4.73
N CYS A 88 17.66 19.25 -4.46
CA CYS A 88 18.06 20.64 -4.60
C CYS A 88 19.20 21.02 -3.64
N LYS A 89 19.19 20.55 -2.39
CA LYS A 89 20.28 20.83 -1.43
C LYS A 89 21.57 20.14 -1.80
N ILE A 90 21.52 18.90 -2.27
CA ILE A 90 22.69 18.16 -2.77
C ILE A 90 23.26 18.86 -4.00
N LEU A 91 22.42 19.20 -4.99
CA LEU A 91 22.84 19.94 -6.18
C LEU A 91 23.44 21.31 -5.84
N MET A 92 22.92 22.01 -4.83
CA MET A 92 23.45 23.31 -4.37
C MET A 92 24.75 23.18 -3.57
N TYR A 93 24.90 22.16 -2.72
CA TYR A 93 26.13 21.94 -1.92
C TYR A 93 27.27 21.34 -2.76
N GLN A 94 26.96 20.66 -3.86
CA GLN A 94 27.92 19.94 -4.70
C GLN A 94 28.81 20.80 -5.59
N ASN A 95 28.57 22.11 -5.69
CA ASN A 95 29.54 23.03 -6.29
C ASN A 95 30.87 23.12 -5.51
N ARG A 96 31.03 22.42 -4.36
CA ARG A 96 32.21 22.54 -3.48
C ARG A 96 32.96 21.26 -3.08
N LEU A 97 32.52 20.02 -3.39
CA LEU A 97 33.22 18.80 -2.95
C LEU A 97 33.39 17.70 -4.03
N ALA A 98 34.39 16.83 -3.84
CA ALA A 98 35.03 15.92 -4.79
C ALA A 98 34.11 15.09 -5.73
N ARG A 99 34.49 15.08 -7.04
CA ARG A 99 33.77 14.44 -8.17
C ARG A 99 33.40 12.97 -7.99
N HIS A 100 34.20 12.17 -7.27
CA HIS A 100 34.02 10.71 -7.23
C HIS A 100 32.94 10.24 -6.24
N THR A 101 32.76 10.97 -5.13
CA THR A 101 31.72 10.69 -4.12
C THR A 101 30.35 11.16 -4.59
N ASP A 102 30.32 12.18 -5.43
CA ASP A 102 29.12 12.75 -6.06
C ASP A 102 28.43 11.73 -7.00
N GLU A 103 29.18 11.15 -7.92
CA GLU A 103 28.65 10.16 -8.87
C GLU A 103 28.04 8.94 -8.17
N MET A 104 28.64 8.49 -7.06
CA MET A 104 28.09 7.39 -6.25
C MET A 104 26.79 7.79 -5.55
N ALA A 105 26.72 8.99 -4.96
CA ALA A 105 25.53 9.50 -4.28
C ALA A 105 24.35 9.68 -5.27
N LYS A 106 24.60 10.27 -6.45
CA LYS A 106 23.59 10.42 -7.51
C LYS A 106 23.02 9.08 -7.96
N ARG A 107 23.87 8.05 -8.09
CA ARG A 107 23.45 6.70 -8.47
C ARG A 107 22.58 6.04 -7.40
N ILE A 108 23.01 6.04 -6.14
CA ILE A 108 22.23 5.48 -5.02
C ILE A 108 20.87 6.17 -4.95
N PHE A 109 20.84 7.49 -5.11
CA PHE A 109 19.61 8.27 -5.09
C PHE A 109 18.67 7.95 -6.26
N ALA A 110 19.20 7.78 -7.47
CA ALA A 110 18.39 7.39 -8.63
C ALA A 110 17.77 5.99 -8.47
N VAL A 111 18.49 5.05 -7.86
CA VAL A 111 17.96 3.72 -7.52
C VAL A 111 16.86 3.84 -6.47
N LEU A 112 17.11 4.57 -5.38
CA LEU A 112 16.15 4.75 -4.29
C LEU A 112 14.87 5.48 -4.76
N SER A 113 15.00 6.50 -5.60
CA SER A 113 13.86 7.20 -6.19
C SER A 113 13.05 6.28 -7.11
N SER A 114 13.71 5.42 -7.89
CA SER A 114 13.03 4.43 -8.74
C SER A 114 12.32 3.36 -7.91
N GLN A 115 12.92 2.93 -6.79
CA GLN A 115 12.31 1.97 -5.87
C GLN A 115 11.05 2.58 -5.23
N LEU A 116 11.14 3.80 -4.68
CA LEU A 116 10.01 4.45 -4.03
C LEU A 116 8.83 4.67 -4.99
N LEU A 117 9.10 5.06 -6.24
CA LEU A 117 8.05 5.24 -7.24
C LEU A 117 7.39 3.91 -7.62
N ASN A 118 8.19 2.86 -7.82
CA ASN A 118 7.68 1.53 -8.15
C ASN A 118 6.87 0.92 -6.99
N THR A 119 7.39 1.00 -5.76
CA THR A 119 6.69 0.55 -4.55
C THR A 119 5.39 1.33 -4.36
N ALA A 120 5.38 2.65 -4.56
CA ALA A 120 4.17 3.45 -4.46
C ALA A 120 3.11 2.99 -5.48
N PHE A 121 3.50 2.70 -6.73
CA PHE A 121 2.58 2.22 -7.75
C PHE A 121 2.03 0.82 -7.44
N VAL A 122 2.92 -0.13 -7.16
CA VAL A 122 2.59 -1.56 -6.94
C VAL A 122 1.80 -1.76 -5.65
N PHE A 123 1.97 -0.89 -4.66
CA PHE A 123 1.18 -0.89 -3.43
C PHE A 123 -0.16 -0.15 -3.59
N THR A 124 -0.17 1.01 -4.24
CA THR A 124 -1.41 1.81 -4.41
C THR A 124 -2.41 1.09 -5.31
N PHE A 125 -1.95 0.43 -6.37
CA PHE A 125 -2.84 -0.17 -7.37
C PHE A 125 -3.76 -1.28 -6.80
N PRO A 126 -3.27 -2.31 -6.10
CA PRO A 126 -4.11 -3.32 -5.46
C PRO A 126 -5.10 -2.74 -4.45
N VAL A 127 -4.65 -1.75 -3.66
CA VAL A 127 -5.49 -1.10 -2.64
C VAL A 127 -6.65 -0.34 -3.30
N VAL A 128 -6.38 0.40 -4.38
CA VAL A 128 -7.44 1.10 -5.13
C VAL A 128 -8.46 0.11 -5.68
N ILE A 129 -8.01 -1.04 -6.19
CA ILE A 129 -8.92 -2.07 -6.67
C ILE A 129 -9.76 -2.68 -5.53
N LEU A 130 -9.14 -2.95 -4.38
CA LEU A 130 -9.86 -3.42 -3.20
C LEU A 130 -10.92 -2.39 -2.75
N CYS A 131 -10.57 -1.09 -2.72
CA CYS A 131 -11.53 -0.01 -2.49
C CYS A 131 -12.70 -0.09 -3.48
N LEU A 132 -12.43 -0.19 -4.78
CA LEU A 132 -13.47 -0.26 -5.82
C LEU A 132 -14.44 -1.43 -5.60
N PHE A 133 -13.94 -2.63 -5.27
CA PHE A 133 -14.79 -3.77 -4.94
C PHE A 133 -15.61 -3.60 -3.67
N THR A 134 -15.20 -2.68 -2.80
CA THR A 134 -15.96 -2.38 -1.59
C THR A 134 -17.20 -1.53 -1.91
N PHE A 135 -17.12 -0.69 -2.96
CA PHE A 135 -18.22 0.18 -3.38
C PHE A 135 -19.11 -0.42 -4.48
N ILE A 136 -18.51 -1.23 -5.35
CA ILE A 136 -19.22 -1.86 -6.46
C ILE A 136 -19.76 -3.20 -5.97
N ASP A 137 -21.08 -3.38 -6.10
CA ASP A 137 -21.69 -4.68 -5.85
C ASP A 137 -21.17 -5.70 -6.89
N THR A 138 -20.35 -6.62 -6.40
CA THR A 138 -19.69 -7.65 -7.20
C THR A 138 -20.56 -8.90 -7.35
N SER A 139 -21.77 -8.90 -6.77
CA SER A 139 -22.76 -9.99 -6.88
C SER A 139 -23.14 -10.31 -8.33
N SER A 140 -23.01 -9.34 -9.24
CA SER A 140 -23.33 -9.48 -10.67
C SER A 140 -22.21 -10.08 -11.51
N ILE A 141 -21.00 -10.27 -10.95
CA ILE A 141 -19.84 -10.79 -11.71
C ILE A 141 -19.76 -12.32 -11.54
N PRO A 142 -19.64 -13.09 -12.64
CA PRO A 142 -19.47 -14.54 -12.55
C PRO A 142 -18.22 -14.91 -11.74
N GLY A 143 -18.36 -15.85 -10.80
CA GLY A 143 -17.25 -16.28 -9.93
C GLY A 143 -16.01 -16.78 -10.69
N VAL A 144 -16.21 -17.36 -11.88
CA VAL A 144 -15.14 -17.83 -12.78
C VAL A 144 -14.21 -16.71 -13.25
N ILE A 145 -14.74 -15.50 -13.43
CA ILE A 145 -13.96 -14.32 -13.82
C ILE A 145 -13.36 -13.66 -12.58
N PHE A 146 -14.10 -13.67 -11.49
CA PHE A 146 -13.73 -12.96 -10.27
C PHE A 146 -12.59 -13.64 -9.50
N ALA A 147 -12.55 -14.97 -9.47
CA ALA A 147 -11.50 -15.75 -8.81
C ALA A 147 -10.08 -15.48 -9.38
N PRO A 148 -9.81 -15.61 -10.69
CA PRO A 148 -8.48 -15.32 -11.24
C PRO A 148 -8.11 -13.84 -11.12
N MET A 149 -9.10 -12.93 -11.20
CA MET A 149 -8.86 -11.50 -10.97
C MET A 149 -8.36 -11.23 -9.56
N ARG A 150 -9.01 -11.77 -8.52
CA ARG A 150 -8.56 -11.67 -7.12
C ARG A 150 -7.17 -12.26 -6.91
N SER A 151 -6.91 -13.45 -7.45
CA SER A 151 -5.60 -14.10 -7.36
C SER A 151 -4.50 -13.25 -8.02
N SER A 152 -4.78 -12.64 -9.17
CA SER A 152 -3.84 -11.76 -9.86
C SER A 152 -3.50 -10.51 -9.04
N ILE A 153 -4.50 -9.90 -8.40
CA ILE A 153 -4.31 -8.72 -7.55
C ILE A 153 -3.46 -9.07 -6.32
N LEU A 154 -3.73 -10.21 -5.68
CA LEU A 154 -2.93 -10.69 -4.54
C LEU A 154 -1.49 -11.01 -4.95
N LEU A 155 -1.28 -11.59 -6.12
CA LEU A 155 0.07 -11.81 -6.66
C LEU A 155 0.81 -10.49 -6.88
N VAL A 156 0.16 -9.47 -7.45
CA VAL A 156 0.76 -8.14 -7.62
C VAL A 156 1.13 -7.53 -6.26
N PHE A 157 0.27 -7.69 -5.25
CA PHE A 157 0.54 -7.22 -3.90
C PHE A 157 1.74 -7.94 -3.26
N CYS A 158 1.80 -9.27 -3.39
CA CYS A 158 2.91 -10.09 -2.87
C CYS A 158 4.24 -9.85 -3.58
N LEU A 159 4.23 -9.35 -4.82
CA LEU A 159 5.44 -9.00 -5.57
C LEU A 159 6.12 -7.73 -5.06
N ASN A 160 5.47 -6.90 -4.25
CA ASN A 160 6.01 -5.64 -3.75
C ASN A 160 7.41 -5.75 -3.06
N PRO A 161 7.62 -6.64 -2.06
CA PRO A 161 8.94 -6.82 -1.46
C PRO A 161 9.98 -7.34 -2.46
N THR A 162 9.59 -8.27 -3.34
CA THR A 162 10.47 -8.88 -4.35
C THR A 162 10.91 -7.89 -5.42
N GLN A 163 10.03 -6.96 -5.82
CA GLN A 163 10.37 -5.93 -6.78
C GLN A 163 11.38 -4.92 -6.20
N THR A 164 11.24 -4.59 -4.92
CA THR A 164 12.15 -3.66 -4.25
C THR A 164 13.57 -4.23 -4.19
N SER A 165 13.71 -5.51 -3.84
CA SER A 165 14.99 -6.22 -3.84
C SER A 165 15.53 -6.44 -5.26
N LEU A 166 14.69 -6.76 -6.23
CA LEU A 166 15.10 -6.96 -7.62
C LEU A 166 15.61 -5.67 -8.27
N VAL A 167 14.95 -4.53 -8.03
CA VAL A 167 15.45 -3.21 -8.50
C VAL A 167 16.79 -2.87 -7.84
N TYR A 168 16.98 -3.21 -6.57
CA TYR A 168 18.26 -3.03 -5.89
C TYR A 168 19.38 -3.83 -6.57
N ILE A 169 19.16 -5.12 -6.77
CA ILE A 169 20.15 -6.03 -7.38
C ILE A 169 20.45 -5.63 -8.83
N LEU A 170 19.41 -5.37 -9.64
CA LEU A 170 19.56 -5.03 -11.05
C LEU A 170 20.14 -3.65 -11.30
N ARG A 171 20.07 -2.71 -10.36
CA ARG A 171 20.68 -1.38 -10.53
C ARG A 171 22.00 -1.20 -9.79
N ASN A 172 22.38 -2.13 -8.91
CA ASN A 172 23.66 -2.08 -8.23
C ASN A 172 24.77 -2.67 -9.14
N PRO A 173 25.78 -1.88 -9.56
CA PRO A 173 26.85 -2.35 -10.45
C PRO A 173 27.76 -3.39 -9.80
N VAL A 174 27.78 -3.50 -8.47
CA VAL A 174 28.56 -4.54 -7.76
C VAL A 174 28.10 -5.95 -8.14
N HIS A 175 26.83 -6.11 -8.53
CA HIS A 175 26.22 -7.38 -8.93
C HIS A 175 26.12 -7.55 -10.45
N LYS A 176 26.59 -6.58 -11.24
CA LYS A 176 26.64 -6.65 -12.73
C LYS A 176 28.03 -7.03 -13.22
N LYS A 177 28.60 -8.12 -12.70
CA LYS A 177 29.82 -8.72 -13.25
C LYS A 177 29.46 -9.73 -14.32
#